data_AF-A0A968UG16-F1
#
_entry.id   AF-A0A968UG16-F1
#
_cell.length_a   1.000
_cell.length_b   1.000
_cell.length_c   1.000
_cell.angle_alpha   90.00
_cell.angle_beta   90.00
_cell.angle_gamma   90.00
#
_symmetry.space_group_name_H-M   'P 1'
#
loop_
_entity.id
_entity.type
_entity.pdbx_description
1 polymer ?
#
loop_
_entity_poly.entity_id
_entity_poly.type
_entity_poly.pdbx_seq_one_letter_code
_entity_poly.pdbx_strand_id
1 'polypeptide(L)'
;MTYEGYQNRSLDIPLHPQHHTSVTTHYAVSKLYGENLGQMYANVHNLSVICIRLGWYPRADAHEESIRDSSSLLLSKADCQQLFTRCVEASNVRYTVVNGLSQGSAKQYDLELGRKVLNFYPQDSKEKTLEEHIKAFAINFSASQLS
;
A
#
# COMPACT_ATOMS: atom_id res chain seq x y z
N MET A 1 2.70 7.31 -2.11
CA MET A 1 4.09 7.18 -1.64
C MET A 1 4.63 5.83 -2.07
N THR A 2 5.72 5.78 -2.84
CA THR A 2 6.55 4.58 -2.89
C THR A 2 7.36 4.57 -1.61
N TYR A 3 7.38 3.44 -0.91
CA TYR A 3 8.10 3.25 0.35
C TYR A 3 9.63 3.49 0.25
N GLU A 4 10.13 3.89 -0.93
CA GLU A 4 11.48 4.33 -1.28
C GLU A 4 12.10 5.32 -0.29
N GLY A 5 11.35 6.32 0.19
CA GLY A 5 11.88 7.33 1.12
C GLY A 5 12.24 6.82 2.52
N TYR A 6 12.02 5.52 2.76
CA TYR A 6 12.31 4.84 4.02
C TYR A 6 13.27 3.64 3.85
N GLN A 7 13.68 3.32 2.63
CA GLN A 7 14.67 2.29 2.38
C GLN A 7 15.98 2.69 3.10
N ASN A 8 16.55 1.76 3.88
CA ASN A 8 17.77 1.94 4.69
C ASN A 8 17.64 2.76 6.00
N ARG A 9 16.43 3.10 6.46
CA ARG A 9 16.25 3.62 7.83
C ARG A 9 15.98 2.48 8.80
N SER A 10 16.98 2.13 9.63
CA SER A 10 16.74 1.40 10.87
C SER A 10 16.08 2.34 11.86
N LEU A 11 14.75 2.33 11.91
CA LEU A 11 14.00 3.01 12.95
C LEU A 11 13.49 1.96 13.92
N ASP A 12 13.72 2.17 15.21
CA ASP A 12 13.18 1.34 16.29
C ASP A 12 11.65 1.43 16.41
N ILE A 13 10.99 2.18 15.50
CA ILE A 13 9.57 2.53 15.55
C ILE A 13 8.95 2.27 14.16
N PRO A 14 7.77 1.64 14.07
CA PRO A 14 7.03 1.51 12.82
C PRO A 14 6.81 2.87 12.13
N LEU A 15 6.95 2.88 10.80
CA LEU A 15 6.81 4.10 10.01
C LEU A 15 5.36 4.54 9.93
N HIS A 16 5.04 5.56 10.72
CA HIS A 16 3.75 6.19 10.71
C HIS A 16 3.60 7.09 9.48
N PRO A 17 2.41 7.15 8.83
CA PRO A 17 2.17 8.02 7.69
C PRO A 17 2.46 9.51 7.93
N GLN A 18 2.40 9.96 9.18
CA GLN A 18 2.68 11.35 9.58
C GLN A 18 4.18 11.65 9.75
N HIS A 19 5.08 10.66 9.72
CA HIS A 19 6.52 10.91 9.78
C HIS A 19 6.99 11.60 8.50
N HIS A 20 7.86 12.60 8.62
CA HIS A 20 8.45 13.29 7.47
C HIS A 20 9.18 12.30 6.56
N THR A 21 8.92 12.40 5.26
CA THR A 21 9.44 11.46 4.26
C THR A 21 10.51 12.11 3.42
N SER A 22 11.66 11.46 3.33
CA SER A 22 12.77 11.90 2.48
C SER A 22 12.64 11.22 1.13
N VAL A 23 11.67 11.68 0.34
CA VAL A 23 11.39 11.11 -0.99
C VAL A 23 12.49 11.46 -1.99
N THR A 24 12.81 10.52 -2.88
CA THR A 24 13.93 10.63 -3.83
C THR A 24 13.50 10.69 -5.31
N THR A 25 12.21 10.50 -5.60
CA THR A 25 11.68 10.44 -6.97
C THR A 25 10.59 11.49 -7.23
N HIS A 26 10.52 12.02 -8.46
CA HIS A 26 9.44 12.93 -8.88
C HIS A 26 8.06 12.31 -8.72
N TYR A 27 7.96 11.00 -8.96
CA TYR A 27 6.74 10.24 -8.72
C TYR A 27 6.32 10.34 -7.25
N ALA A 28 7.22 10.06 -6.30
CA ALA A 28 6.91 10.15 -4.89
C ALA A 28 6.52 11.59 -4.46
N VAL A 29 7.20 12.62 -4.99
CA VAL A 29 6.82 14.03 -4.79
C VAL A 29 5.40 14.31 -5.25
N SER A 30 5.01 13.86 -6.46
CA SER A 30 3.66 14.07 -6.97
C SER A 30 2.58 13.39 -6.10
N LYS A 31 2.91 12.25 -5.47
CA LYS A 31 2.00 11.59 -4.53
C LYS A 31 1.86 12.34 -3.22
N LEU A 32 2.95 12.92 -2.69
CA LEU A 32 2.87 13.80 -1.51
C LEU A 32 2.08 15.08 -1.79
N TYR A 33 2.22 15.64 -2.99
CA TYR A 33 1.38 16.74 -3.45
C TYR A 33 -0.11 16.33 -3.41
N GLY A 34 -0.44 15.15 -3.91
CA GLY A 34 -1.80 14.60 -3.85
C GLY A 34 -2.34 14.42 -2.42
N GLU A 35 -1.51 13.94 -1.48
CA GLU A 35 -1.88 13.84 -0.05
C GLU A 35 -2.25 15.23 0.51
N ASN A 36 -1.39 16.24 0.30
CA ASN A 36 -1.66 17.61 0.75
C ASN A 36 -2.88 18.24 0.06
N LEU A 37 -3.07 17.98 -1.23
CA LEU A 37 -4.24 18.44 -1.98
C LEU A 37 -5.51 17.84 -1.36
N GLY A 38 -5.51 16.55 -1.07
CA GLY A 38 -6.61 15.87 -0.38
C GLY A 38 -6.94 16.51 0.97
N GLN A 39 -5.92 16.82 1.77
CA GLN A 39 -6.11 17.50 3.05
C GLN A 39 -6.71 18.90 2.89
N MET A 40 -6.23 19.67 1.90
CA MET A 40 -6.79 20.98 1.59
C MET A 40 -8.28 20.87 1.24
N TYR A 41 -8.67 19.92 0.38
CA TYR A 41 -10.07 19.70 0.02
C TYR A 41 -10.93 19.27 1.21
N ALA A 42 -10.41 18.44 2.10
CA ALA A 42 -11.11 18.08 3.33
C ALA A 42 -11.32 19.28 4.27
N ASN A 43 -10.37 20.22 4.30
CA ASN A 43 -10.44 21.42 5.13
C ASN A 43 -11.36 22.49 4.53
N VAL A 44 -11.21 22.77 3.24
CA VAL A 44 -11.85 23.90 2.55
C VAL A 44 -13.23 23.53 1.99
N HIS A 45 -13.40 22.30 1.52
CA HIS A 45 -14.61 21.86 0.81
C HIS A 45 -15.43 20.81 1.58
N ASN A 46 -15.07 20.54 2.84
CA ASN A 46 -15.74 19.57 3.72
C ASN A 46 -15.90 18.17 3.08
N LEU A 47 -14.93 17.78 2.24
CA LEU A 47 -14.88 16.43 1.67
C LEU A 47 -14.28 15.45 2.66
N SER A 48 -14.78 14.22 2.65
CA SER A 48 -14.08 13.09 3.26
C SER A 48 -13.00 12.60 2.29
N VAL A 49 -11.74 12.58 2.73
CA VAL A 49 -10.61 12.15 1.91
C VAL A 49 -9.75 11.14 2.64
N ILE A 50 -9.61 9.94 2.08
CA ILE A 50 -8.75 8.88 2.59
C ILE A 50 -7.62 8.67 1.58
N CYS A 51 -6.40 8.99 1.97
CA CYS A 51 -5.22 8.73 1.17
C CYS A 51 -4.61 7.38 1.55
N ILE A 52 -4.39 6.52 0.56
CA ILE A 52 -3.79 5.20 0.77
C ILE A 52 -2.36 5.22 0.22
N ARG A 53 -1.38 4.99 1.07
CA ARG A 53 -0.02 4.61 0.67
C ARG A 53 -0.06 3.13 0.34
N LEU A 54 -0.36 2.87 -0.93
CA LEU A 54 -0.56 1.51 -1.42
C LEU A 54 0.78 0.77 -1.45
N GLY A 55 0.76 -0.45 -0.93
CA GLY A 55 1.76 -1.48 -1.15
C GLY A 55 1.99 -1.74 -2.63
N TRP A 56 2.94 -2.62 -2.88
CA TRP A 56 3.16 -3.13 -4.21
C TRP A 56 2.14 -4.24 -4.53
N TYR A 57 1.40 -4.01 -5.61
CA TYR A 57 0.56 -4.99 -6.25
C TYR A 57 1.20 -5.33 -7.60
N PRO A 58 2.03 -6.39 -7.68
CA PRO A 58 2.71 -6.80 -8.90
C PRO A 58 1.75 -6.92 -10.09
N ARG A 59 2.26 -6.52 -11.26
CA ARG A 59 1.58 -6.78 -12.52
C ARG A 59 1.77 -8.25 -12.90
N ALA A 60 0.88 -8.74 -13.76
CA ALA A 60 0.92 -10.09 -14.30
C ALA A 60 2.25 -10.45 -15.00
N ASP A 61 2.97 -9.46 -15.51
CA ASP A 61 4.25 -9.60 -16.22
C ASP A 61 5.47 -9.31 -15.34
N ALA A 62 5.28 -9.05 -14.04
CA ALA A 62 6.39 -8.79 -13.14
C ALA A 62 7.26 -10.04 -12.95
N HIS A 63 8.58 -9.90 -13.13
CA HIS A 63 9.53 -10.98 -12.91
C HIS A 63 9.51 -11.49 -11.46
N GLU A 64 9.56 -12.81 -11.29
CA GLU A 64 9.55 -13.47 -9.97
C GLU A 64 10.62 -12.92 -9.01
N GLU A 65 11.84 -12.68 -9.50
CA GLU A 65 12.94 -12.12 -8.70
C GLU A 65 12.56 -10.76 -8.10
N SER A 66 11.99 -9.87 -8.90
CA SER A 66 11.49 -8.58 -8.43
C SER A 66 10.40 -8.75 -7.37
N ILE A 67 9.49 -9.72 -7.54
CA ILE A 67 8.41 -10.02 -6.58
C ILE A 67 9.01 -10.44 -5.23
N ARG A 68 10.05 -11.27 -5.25
CA ARG A 68 10.74 -11.75 -4.04
C ARG A 68 11.49 -10.62 -3.34
N ASP A 69 12.21 -9.78 -4.08
CA ASP A 69 13.01 -8.68 -3.53
C ASP A 69 12.16 -7.64 -2.81
N SER A 70 10.99 -7.31 -3.35
CA SER A 70 10.06 -6.35 -2.76
C SER A 70 8.92 -7.02 -1.98
N SER A 71 9.15 -8.25 -1.51
CA SER A 71 8.14 -9.05 -0.81
C SER A 71 7.61 -8.42 0.48
N SER A 72 8.37 -7.51 1.11
CA SER A 72 7.94 -6.75 2.29
C SER A 72 6.95 -5.64 1.97
N LEU A 73 6.64 -5.37 0.70
CA LEU A 73 5.67 -4.35 0.30
C LEU A 73 4.42 -4.96 -0.30
N LEU A 74 4.32 -6.28 -0.37
CA LEU A 74 3.24 -6.92 -1.12
C LEU A 74 1.87 -6.68 -0.50
N LEU A 75 0.90 -6.56 -1.40
CA LEU A 75 -0.53 -6.48 -1.13
C LEU A 75 -1.25 -7.56 -1.93
N SER A 76 -2.01 -8.41 -1.25
CA SER A 76 -2.84 -9.44 -1.89
C SER A 76 -4.07 -8.84 -2.54
N LYS A 77 -4.71 -9.61 -3.43
CA LYS A 77 -5.97 -9.19 -4.04
C LYS A 77 -7.09 -9.05 -3.01
N ALA A 78 -7.19 -9.98 -2.06
CA ALA A 78 -8.24 -9.97 -1.05
C ALA A 78 -8.05 -8.80 -0.07
N ASP A 79 -6.82 -8.52 0.36
CA ASP A 79 -6.52 -7.40 1.25
C ASP A 79 -6.70 -6.05 0.54
N CYS A 80 -6.32 -5.95 -0.74
CA CYS A 80 -6.59 -4.77 -1.56
C CYS A 80 -8.10 -4.50 -1.64
N GLN A 81 -8.90 -5.53 -1.94
CA GLN A 81 -10.35 -5.42 -1.97
C GLN A 81 -10.91 -4.99 -0.61
N GLN A 82 -10.49 -5.65 0.48
CA GLN A 82 -10.92 -5.30 1.82
C GLN A 82 -10.61 -3.84 2.14
N LEU A 83 -9.39 -3.38 1.83
CA LEU A 83 -8.95 -2.01 2.10
C LEU A 83 -9.85 -0.97 1.41
N PHE A 84 -10.10 -1.13 0.11
CA PHE A 84 -10.95 -0.20 -0.62
C PHE A 84 -12.41 -0.26 -0.15
N THR A 85 -12.95 -1.45 0.11
CA THR A 85 -14.28 -1.60 0.70
C THR A 85 -14.38 -0.85 2.03
N ARG A 86 -13.39 -1.03 2.92
CA ARG A 86 -13.33 -0.35 4.21
C ARG A 86 -13.22 1.17 4.10
N CYS A 87 -12.53 1.68 3.08
CA CYS A 87 -12.48 3.12 2.82
C CYS A 87 -13.85 3.69 2.43
N VAL A 88 -14.62 2.96 1.62
CA VAL A 88 -15.97 3.37 1.20
C VAL A 88 -16.96 3.27 2.37
N GLU A 89 -16.84 2.24 3.19
CA GLU A 89 -17.71 2.01 4.36
C GLU A 89 -17.37 2.90 5.57
N ALA A 90 -16.20 3.56 5.56
CA ALA A 90 -15.74 4.37 6.69
C ALA A 90 -16.65 5.58 6.91
N SER A 91 -17.17 5.69 8.13
CA SER A 91 -17.94 6.86 8.58
C SER A 91 -17.08 7.75 9.47
N ASN A 92 -17.41 9.05 9.51
CA ASN A 92 -16.75 10.03 10.38
C ASN A 92 -15.25 10.24 10.12
N VAL A 93 -14.78 9.97 8.90
CA VAL A 93 -13.42 10.28 8.48
C VAL A 93 -13.41 11.59 7.70
N ARG A 94 -12.73 12.62 8.19
CA ARG A 94 -12.54 13.86 7.43
C ARG A 94 -11.33 13.77 6.52
N TYR A 95 -10.17 13.49 7.11
CA TYR A 95 -8.92 13.27 6.38
C TYR A 95 -8.06 12.26 7.13
N THR A 96 -7.49 11.29 6.40
CA THR A 96 -6.48 10.39 6.96
C THR A 96 -5.55 9.87 5.87
N VAL A 97 -4.35 9.47 6.27
CA VAL A 97 -3.39 8.76 5.42
C VAL A 97 -3.09 7.42 6.06
N VAL A 98 -3.29 6.32 5.34
CA VAL A 98 -3.08 4.95 5.85
C VAL A 98 -2.13 4.16 4.94
N ASN A 99 -1.46 3.16 5.50
CA ASN A 99 -0.69 2.18 4.72
C ASN A 99 -1.60 1.02 4.28
N GLY A 100 -1.47 0.60 3.01
CA GLY A 100 -2.23 -0.52 2.45
C GLY A 100 -1.32 -1.68 2.09
N LEU A 101 -1.05 -2.56 3.07
CA LEU A 101 -0.14 -3.71 2.95
C LEU A 101 -0.80 -4.97 3.51
N SER A 102 -0.41 -6.14 3.01
CA SER A 102 -0.80 -7.43 3.59
C SER A 102 -0.05 -7.74 4.89
N GLN A 103 -0.51 -8.75 5.64
CA GLN A 103 0.07 -9.12 6.92
C GLN A 103 1.49 -9.68 6.74
N GLY A 104 2.44 -9.30 7.60
CA GLY A 104 3.83 -9.75 7.51
C GLY A 104 4.71 -8.94 6.54
N SER A 105 4.12 -8.22 5.60
CA SER A 105 4.78 -7.12 4.86
C SER A 105 5.06 -5.90 5.77
N ALA A 106 4.41 -5.84 6.94
CA ALA A 106 4.25 -4.64 7.74
C ALA A 106 5.27 -4.38 8.86
N LYS A 107 6.34 -5.18 9.07
CA LYS A 107 7.24 -4.95 10.24
C LYS A 107 7.82 -3.53 10.29
N GLN A 108 7.95 -2.88 9.15
CA GLN A 108 8.47 -1.51 9.04
C GLN A 108 7.38 -0.43 8.94
N TYR A 109 6.10 -0.77 8.74
CA TYR A 109 5.05 0.19 8.40
C TYR A 109 3.86 0.08 9.34
N ASP A 110 3.42 1.22 9.89
CA ASP A 110 2.29 1.24 10.80
C ASP A 110 0.98 0.90 10.08
N LEU A 111 0.24 -0.08 10.60
CA LEU A 111 -1.12 -0.43 10.18
C LEU A 111 -2.17 -0.07 11.23
N GLU A 112 -1.76 0.39 12.41
CA GLU A 112 -2.68 0.67 13.52
C GLU A 112 -3.68 1.77 13.17
N LEU A 113 -3.25 2.81 12.46
CA LEU A 113 -4.17 3.86 12.05
C LEU A 113 -5.26 3.33 11.09
N GLY A 114 -4.89 2.44 10.16
CA GLY A 114 -5.84 1.78 9.26
C GLY A 114 -6.83 0.87 10.01
N ARG A 115 -6.36 0.14 11.02
CA ARG A 115 -7.21 -0.67 11.90
C ARG A 115 -8.21 0.20 12.66
N LYS A 116 -7.74 1.28 13.28
CA LYS A 116 -8.56 2.15 14.13
C LYS A 116 -9.60 2.95 13.35
N VAL A 117 -9.21 3.50 12.20
CA VAL A 117 -10.07 4.46 11.47
C VAL A 117 -10.92 3.75 10.41
N LEU A 118 -10.42 2.67 9.81
CA LEU A 118 -11.09 2.00 8.69
C LEU A 118 -11.57 0.59 9.03
N ASN A 119 -11.25 0.05 10.21
CA ASN A 119 -11.42 -1.38 10.51
C ASN A 119 -10.77 -2.29 9.45
N PHE A 120 -9.62 -1.85 8.93
CA PHE A 120 -8.83 -2.62 7.98
C PHE A 120 -7.89 -3.59 8.71
N TYR A 121 -8.10 -4.88 8.51
CA TYR A 121 -7.32 -5.95 9.11
C TYR A 121 -6.91 -6.91 7.99
N PRO A 122 -5.69 -6.75 7.41
CA PRO A 122 -5.24 -7.64 6.36
C PRO A 122 -5.22 -9.09 6.87
N GLN A 123 -5.68 -10.00 6.04
CA GLN A 123 -5.87 -11.42 6.37
C GLN A 123 -4.82 -12.31 5.71
N ASP A 124 -4.23 -11.86 4.61
CA ASP A 124 -3.26 -12.66 3.87
C ASP A 124 -1.85 -12.42 4.39
N SER A 125 -1.11 -13.51 4.59
CA SER A 125 0.30 -13.44 4.96
C SER A 125 1.16 -13.05 3.75
N LYS A 126 2.36 -12.56 4.03
CA LYS A 126 3.39 -12.27 3.04
C LYS A 126 3.66 -13.49 2.14
N GLU A 127 3.74 -14.68 2.73
CA GLU A 127 4.02 -15.94 2.02
C GLU A 127 2.89 -16.28 1.06
N LYS A 128 1.63 -16.23 1.53
CA LYS A 128 0.45 -16.44 0.68
C LYS A 128 0.40 -15.42 -0.45
N THR A 129 0.63 -14.15 -0.14
CA THR A 129 0.60 -13.06 -1.12
C THR A 129 1.68 -13.23 -2.19
N LEU A 130 2.89 -13.63 -1.78
CA LEU A 130 4.00 -13.92 -2.68
C LEU A 130 3.65 -15.08 -3.63
N GLU A 131 3.12 -16.19 -3.09
CA GLU A 131 2.68 -17.32 -3.91
C GLU A 131 1.60 -16.94 -4.92
N GLU A 132 0.61 -16.13 -4.52
CA GLU A 132 -0.45 -15.66 -5.40
C GLU A 132 0.10 -14.89 -6.61
N HIS A 133 1.02 -13.96 -6.37
CA HIS A 133 1.62 -13.16 -7.45
C HIS A 133 2.55 -13.98 -8.36
N ILE A 134 3.31 -14.93 -7.81
CA ILE A 134 4.14 -15.85 -8.61
C ILE A 134 3.27 -16.77 -9.48
N LYS A 135 2.19 -17.32 -8.92
CA LYS A 135 1.24 -18.15 -9.68
C LYS A 135 0.58 -17.35 -10.81
N ALA A 136 0.20 -16.10 -10.55
CA ALA A 136 -0.36 -15.21 -11.56
C ALA A 136 0.63 -14.96 -12.71
N PHE A 137 1.92 -14.78 -12.42
CA PHE A 137 2.96 -14.67 -13.44
C PHE A 137 3.06 -15.93 -14.31
N ALA A 138 3.15 -17.12 -13.69
CA ALA A 138 3.31 -18.39 -14.41
C ALA A 138 2.17 -18.67 -15.39
N ILE A 139 0.93 -18.34 -15.01
CA ILE A 139 -0.25 -18.50 -15.87
C ILE A 139 -0.16 -17.58 -17.10
N ASN A 140 0.19 -16.31 -16.89
CA ASN A 140 0.25 -15.33 -17.98
C ASN A 140 1.45 -15.55 -18.91
N PHE A 141 2.59 -15.98 -18.36
CA PHE A 141 3.75 -16.37 -19.16
C PHE A 141 3.40 -17.52 -20.11
N SER A 142 2.74 -18.55 -19.59
CA SER A 142 2.29 -19.70 -20.39
C SER A 142 1.28 -19.30 -21.47
N ALA A 143 0.37 -18.35 -21.18
CA ALA A 143 -0.58 -17.83 -22.16
C ALA A 143 0.10 -17.01 -23.28
N SER A 144 1.17 -16.27 -22.97
CA SER A 144 1.91 -15.45 -23.95
C SER A 144 2.81 -16.25 -24.90
N GLN A 145 3.17 -17.49 -24.55
CA GLN A 145 4.00 -18.39 -25.37
C GLN A 145 3.16 -19.18 -26.40
N LEU A 146 1.82 -19.13 -26.29
CA LEU A 146 0.87 -19.86 -27.14
C LEU A 146 0.20 -18.96 -28.22
N SER A 147 0.57 -17.67 -28.27
CA SER A 147 0.10 -16.67 -29.26
C SER A 147 1.21 -16.29 -30.23
#